data_AF-A0A0D7NCW4-F1
#
_entry.id   AF-A0A0D7NCW4-F1
#
_cell.length_a   1.000
_cell.length_b   1.000
_cell.length_c   1.000
_cell.angle_alpha   90.00
_cell.angle_beta   90.00
_cell.angle_gamma   90.00
#
_symmetry.space_group_name_H-M   'P 1'
#
loop_
_entity.id
_entity.type
_entity.pdbx_description
1 polymer ?
#
loop_
_entity_poly.entity_id
_entity_poly.type
_entity_poly.pdbx_seq_one_letter_code
_entity_poly.pdbx_strand_id
1 'polypeptide(L)' 'MLSDPKAAMLSDIPMDTIWSILEAANELGDTPTVDACRRVIDANLRGGTPGQSDLDAVAAFFA' A
#
# COMPACT_ATOMS: atom_id res chain seq x y z
N MET A 1 -12.52 -12.98 17.49
CA MET A 1 -12.09 -12.22 16.31
C MET A 1 -10.72 -12.74 15.94
N LEU A 2 -10.63 -13.54 14.87
CA LEU A 2 -9.36 -14.04 14.37
C LEU A 2 -8.78 -12.89 13.54
N SER A 3 -7.85 -12.12 14.12
CA SER A 3 -7.14 -11.12 13.34
C SER A 3 -6.36 -11.84 12.26
N ASP A 4 -6.69 -11.60 11.00
CA ASP A 4 -5.96 -12.17 9.87
C ASP A 4 -4.49 -11.69 9.95
N PRO A 5 -3.51 -12.60 10.10
CA PRO A 5 -2.10 -12.20 10.23
C PRO A 5 -1.59 -11.45 8.99
N LYS A 6 -2.21 -11.69 7.82
CA LYS A 6 -1.96 -10.93 6.60
C LYS A 6 -2.32 -9.45 6.76
N ALA A 7 -3.45 -9.12 7.40
CA ALA A 7 -3.85 -7.73 7.61
C ALA A 7 -2.86 -6.98 8.52
N ALA A 8 -2.32 -7.65 9.54
CA ALA A 8 -1.28 -7.09 10.42
C ALA A 8 0.07 -6.90 9.72
N MET A 9 0.45 -7.79 8.80
CA MET A 9 1.69 -7.65 8.00
C MET A 9 1.62 -6.49 7.00
N LEU A 10 0.42 -6.22 6.49
CA LEU A 10 0.18 -5.17 5.50
C LEU A 10 0.21 -3.76 6.09
N SER A 11 -0.17 -3.61 7.36
CA SER A 11 -0.02 -2.35 8.11
C SER A 11 1.43 -2.00 8.45
N ASP A 12 2.39 -2.89 8.19
CA ASP A 12 3.80 -2.74 8.56
C ASP A 12 4.73 -2.61 7.34
N ILE A 13 4.18 -2.38 6.14
CA ILE A 13 5.00 -2.06 4.97
C ILE A 13 5.66 -0.69 5.23
N PRO A 14 7.00 -0.59 5.27
CA PRO A 14 7.67 0.67 5.52
C PRO A 14 7.29 1.72 4.49
N MET A 15 7.10 2.97 4.92
CA MET A 15 6.71 4.05 4.00
C MET A 15 7.69 4.22 2.83
N ASP A 16 8.98 4.04 3.06
CA ASP A 16 10.00 4.08 2.00
C ASP A 16 9.74 3.00 0.92
N THR A 17 9.28 1.82 1.32
CA THR A 17 8.88 0.76 0.39
C THR A 17 7.66 1.17 -0.43
N ILE A 18 6.68 1.84 0.18
CA ILE A 18 5.49 2.36 -0.54
C ILE A 18 5.91 3.38 -1.61
N TRP A 19 6.87 4.27 -1.30
CA TRP A 19 7.41 5.23 -2.27
C TRP A 19 8.14 4.53 -3.42
N SER A 20 8.95 3.52 -3.15
CA SER A 20 9.60 2.73 -4.20
C SER A 20 8.60 1.98 -5.08
N ILE A 21 7.54 1.39 -4.50
CA ILE A 21 6.48 0.74 -5.27
C ILE A 21 5.73 1.75 -6.13
N LEU A 22 5.42 2.94 -5.60
CA LEU A 22 4.76 4.00 -6.37
C LEU A 22 5.56 4.39 -7.61
N GLU A 23 6.88 4.54 -7.47
CA GLU A 23 7.77 4.86 -8.59
C GLU A 23 7.75 3.74 -9.64
N ALA A 24 7.97 2.50 -9.21
CA ALA A 24 7.98 1.34 -10.10
C ALA A 24 6.62 1.13 -10.81
N ALA A 25 5.51 1.31 -10.11
CA ALA A 25 4.17 1.21 -10.68
C ALA A 25 3.90 2.31 -11.72
N ASN A 26 4.40 3.54 -11.52
CA ASN A 26 4.33 4.60 -12.53
C ASN A 26 5.16 4.25 -13.78
N GLU A 27 6.35 3.69 -13.60
CA GLU A 27 7.21 3.26 -14.72
C GLU A 27 6.57 2.13 -15.53
N LEU A 28 5.83 1.22 -14.88
CA LEU A 28 5.12 0.11 -15.52
C LEU A 28 3.76 0.52 -16.10
N GLY A 29 3.22 1.68 -15.73
CA GLY A 29 1.87 2.10 -16.08
C GLY A 29 0.76 1.37 -15.29
N ASP A 30 1.11 0.74 -14.16
CA ASP A 30 0.17 0.08 -13.24
C ASP A 30 -0.60 1.12 -12.42
N THR A 31 -1.59 1.71 -13.08
CA THR A 31 -2.47 2.75 -12.54
C THR A 31 -3.24 2.32 -11.29
N PRO A 32 -3.80 1.09 -11.19
CA PRO A 32 -4.40 0.60 -9.95
C PRO A 32 -3.45 0.64 -8.75
N THR A 33 -2.21 0.16 -8.91
CA THR A 33 -1.22 0.17 -7.82
C THR A 33 -0.77 1.59 -7.49
N VAL A 34 -0.57 2.45 -8.50
CA VAL A 34 -0.25 3.88 -8.28
C VAL A 34 -1.30 4.56 -7.41
N ASP A 35 -2.59 4.33 -7.69
CA ASP A 35 -3.67 4.94 -6.93
C ASP A 35 -3.78 4.38 -5.51
N ALA A 36 -3.52 3.08 -5.32
CA ALA A 36 -3.45 2.47 -4.00
C ALA A 36 -2.31 3.08 -3.17
N CYS A 37 -1.09 3.15 -3.72
CA CYS A 37 0.06 3.78 -3.06
C CYS A 37 -0.24 5.23 -2.66
N ARG A 38 -0.85 6.03 -3.55
CA ARG A 38 -1.22 7.42 -3.25
C ARG A 38 -2.19 7.54 -2.07
N ARG A 39 -3.17 6.64 -1.97
CA ARG A 39 -4.13 6.62 -0.86
C ARG A 39 -3.48 6.18 0.46
N VAL A 40 -2.59 5.19 0.42
CA VAL A 40 -1.80 4.78 1.60
C VAL A 40 -0.93 5.95 2.11
N ILE A 41 -0.23 6.63 1.20
CA ILE A 41 0.62 7.78 1.52
C ILE A 41 -0.22 8.93 2.11
N ASP A 42 -1.33 9.31 1.48
CA ASP A 42 -2.19 10.40 1.97
C ASP A 42 -2.75 10.07 3.37
N ALA A 43 -3.22 8.84 3.59
CA ALA A 43 -3.69 8.40 4.90
C ALA A 43 -2.59 8.52 5.96
N ASN A 44 -1.38 8.03 5.67
CA ASN A 44 -0.25 8.10 6.60
C ASN A 44 0.17 9.56 6.89
N LEU A 45 0.23 10.42 5.87
CA LEU A 45 0.57 11.85 6.04
C LEU A 45 -0.46 12.62 6.87
N ARG A 46 -1.73 12.19 6.86
CA ARG A 46 -2.79 12.75 7.71
C ARG A 46 -2.84 12.16 9.12
N GLY A 47 -1.97 11.19 9.44
CA GLY A 47 -2.05 10.43 10.68
C GLY A 47 -3.25 9.48 10.76
N GLY A 48 -3.83 9.15 9.60
CA GLY A 48 -4.92 8.20 9.46
C GLY A 48 -4.43 6.78 9.17
N THR A 49 -5.38 5.84 9.11
CA THR A 49 -5.11 4.45 8.77
C THR A 49 -5.48 4.19 7.31
N PRO A 50 -4.57 3.65 6.48
CA PRO A 50 -4.88 3.26 5.10
C PRO A 50 -6.02 2.25 5.02
N GLY A 51 -6.77 2.27 3.91
CA GLY A 51 -7.78 1.25 3.65
C GLY A 51 -7.17 -0.12 3.40
N GLN A 52 -7.78 -1.18 3.94
CA GLN A 52 -7.27 -2.55 3.77
C GLN A 52 -7.13 -2.95 2.30
N SER A 53 -8.08 -2.55 1.44
CA SER A 53 -8.02 -2.81 -0.01
C SER A 53 -6.84 -2.14 -0.70
N ASP A 54 -6.42 -0.96 -0.22
CA ASP A 54 -5.25 -0.27 -0.77
C ASP A 54 -3.96 -0.99 -0.35
N LEU A 55 -3.90 -1.44 0.91
CA LEU A 55 -2.77 -2.24 1.39
C LEU A 55 -2.66 -3.59 0.66
N ASP A 56 -3.79 -4.26 0.40
CA ASP A 56 -3.84 -5.51 -0.35
C ASP A 56 -3.32 -5.31 -1.79
N ALA A 57 -3.69 -4.21 -2.45
CA ALA A 57 -3.21 -3.88 -3.79
C ALA A 57 -1.70 -3.61 -3.81
N VAL A 58 -1.19 -2.83 -2.85
CA VAL A 58 0.25 -2.57 -2.70
C VAL A 58 1.04 -3.86 -2.51
N ALA A 59 0.57 -4.77 -1.66
CA ALA A 59 1.29 -6.02 -1.42
C ALA A 59 1.19 -7.03 -2.56
N ALA A 60 0.17 -6.92 -3.40
CA ALA A 60 0.06 -7.73 -4.61
C ALA A 60 1.09 -7.33 -5.68
N PHE A 61 1.73 -6.16 -5.58
CA PHE A 61 2.68 -5.67 -6.58
C PHE A 61 3.89 -6.61 -6.82
N PHE A 62 4.30 -7.36 -5.79
CA PHE A 62 5.42 -8.31 -5.87
C PHE A 62 4.99 -9.79 -5.92
N ALA A 63 3.69 -10.06 -6.03
CA ALA A 63 3.14 -11.42 -6.08
C ALA A 63 3.09 -11.96 -7.52
#